data_AF-I7LBE1-F1
#
_entry.id   AF-I7LBE1-F1
#
_cell.length_a   1.000
_cell.length_b   1.000
_cell.length_c   1.000
_cell.angle_alpha   90.00
_cell.angle_beta   90.00
_cell.angle_gamma   90.00
#
_symmetry.space_group_name_H-M   'P 1'
#
loop_
_entity.id
_entity.type
_entity.pdbx_description
1 polymer ?
#
loop_
_entity_poly.entity_id
_entity_poly.type
_entity_poly.pdbx_seq_one_letter_code
_entity_poly.pdbx_strand_id
1 'polypeptide(L)'
;MEEKKLQLVDQVIEKLQKVEDPELFVDIVNLGLVYGIEIKDRSCQVNLTLTTMGCPLSQYLDEEIKKAILELSEIDQVEVKLVWYPVWTPERMTQAAKKMLGMAEKEAPKEPEKPGKLLDVDTPIKTLADKYPDFVQDMYDIGFTRITIPGMVSTVGRMMTLRLGAKAMGFELEKVKADLIEKGYQFND
;
A
#
# COMPACT_ATOMS: atom_id res chain seq x y z
N MET A 1 -25.75 0.05 13.18
CA MET A 1 -26.10 0.97 12.08
C MET A 1 -24.95 1.07 11.09
N GLU A 2 -23.72 1.19 11.58
CA GLU A 2 -22.49 1.25 10.75
C GLU A 2 -22.14 -0.07 10.04
N GLU A 3 -22.29 -1.21 10.72
CA GLU A 3 -21.98 -2.54 10.14
C GLU A 3 -22.84 -2.87 8.91
N LYS A 4 -24.15 -2.56 8.96
CA LYS A 4 -25.04 -2.73 7.79
C LYS A 4 -24.65 -1.83 6.62
N LYS A 5 -24.13 -0.63 6.91
CA LYS A 5 -23.66 0.29 5.87
C LYS A 5 -22.40 -0.23 5.20
N LEU A 6 -21.46 -0.78 5.97
CA LEU A 6 -20.25 -1.43 5.42
C LEU A 6 -20.62 -2.62 4.52
N GLN A 7 -21.50 -3.50 4.99
CA GLN A 7 -21.99 -4.64 4.19
C GLN A 7 -22.66 -4.21 2.88
N LEU A 8 -23.40 -3.08 2.89
CA LEU A 8 -24.02 -2.56 1.68
C LEU A 8 -22.99 -1.95 0.73
N VAL A 9 -21.95 -1.29 1.25
CA VAL A 9 -20.82 -0.81 0.44
C VAL A 9 -20.10 -1.98 -0.22
N ASP A 10 -19.86 -3.07 0.50
CA ASP A 10 -19.24 -4.28 -0.07
C ASP A 10 -20.07 -4.85 -1.22
N GLN A 11 -21.40 -4.95 -1.05
CA GLN A 11 -22.30 -5.38 -2.12
C GLN A 11 -22.28 -4.45 -3.34
N VAL A 12 -22.19 -3.12 -3.12
CA VAL A 12 -22.02 -2.16 -4.21
C VAL A 12 -20.71 -2.41 -4.95
N ILE A 13 -19.61 -2.64 -4.23
CA ILE A 13 -18.31 -2.96 -4.85
C ILE A 13 -18.41 -4.24 -5.69
N GLU A 14 -19.04 -5.30 -5.17
CA GLU A 14 -19.27 -6.54 -5.92
C GLU A 14 -20.10 -6.34 -7.19
N LYS A 15 -21.07 -5.42 -7.18
CA LYS A 15 -21.83 -5.04 -8.37
C LYS A 15 -20.96 -4.25 -9.36
N LEU A 16 -20.16 -3.31 -8.88
CA LEU A 16 -19.26 -2.51 -9.72
C LEU A 16 -18.14 -3.34 -10.36
N GLN A 17 -17.69 -4.42 -9.72
CA GLN A 17 -16.74 -5.38 -10.29
C GLN A 17 -17.28 -6.14 -11.52
N LYS A 18 -18.59 -6.04 -11.82
CA LYS A 18 -19.20 -6.60 -13.02
C LYS A 18 -19.31 -5.60 -14.17
N VAL A 19 -18.99 -4.33 -13.91
CA VAL A 19 -19.03 -3.27 -14.92
C VAL A 19 -17.65 -3.17 -15.56
N GLU A 20 -17.56 -3.61 -16.81
CA GLU A 20 -16.32 -3.66 -17.57
C GLU A 20 -16.15 -2.44 -18.48
N ASP A 21 -14.91 -1.97 -18.59
CA ASP A 21 -14.53 -1.01 -19.63
C ASP A 21 -14.49 -1.74 -20.99
N PRO A 22 -15.28 -1.33 -22.01
CA PRO A 22 -15.36 -2.02 -23.29
C PRO A 22 -14.12 -1.83 -24.18
N GLU A 23 -13.21 -0.92 -23.84
CA GLU A 23 -11.93 -0.75 -24.54
C GLU A 23 -10.84 -1.62 -23.91
N LEU A 24 -10.81 -1.69 -22.57
CA LEU A 24 -9.76 -2.40 -21.83
C LEU A 24 -10.16 -3.83 -21.42
N PHE A 25 -11.44 -4.19 -21.48
CA PHE A 25 -11.99 -5.49 -21.06
C PHE A 25 -11.60 -5.88 -19.62
N VAL A 26 -11.56 -4.88 -18.72
CA VAL A 26 -11.29 -5.03 -17.29
C VAL A 26 -12.33 -4.21 -16.53
N ASP A 27 -12.75 -4.68 -15.36
CA ASP A 27 -13.72 -3.96 -14.56
C ASP A 27 -13.19 -2.65 -13.97
N ILE A 28 -14.10 -1.70 -13.81
CA ILE A 28 -13.80 -0.34 -13.36
C ILE A 28 -13.20 -0.28 -11.95
N VAL A 29 -13.44 -1.31 -11.11
CA VAL A 29 -12.88 -1.40 -9.76
C VAL A 29 -11.41 -1.80 -9.86
N ASN A 30 -11.09 -2.85 -10.62
CA ASN A 30 -9.73 -3.30 -10.84
C ASN A 30 -8.89 -2.31 -11.66
N LEU A 31 -9.51 -1.52 -12.54
CA LEU A 31 -8.86 -0.39 -13.22
C LEU A 31 -8.59 0.81 -12.28
N GLY A 32 -9.16 0.81 -11.07
CA GLY A 32 -9.00 1.90 -10.11
C GLY A 32 -9.71 3.18 -10.53
N LEU A 33 -10.83 3.07 -11.25
CA LEU A 33 -11.63 4.21 -11.72
C LEU A 33 -12.63 4.69 -10.65
N VAL A 34 -12.97 3.86 -9.67
CA VAL A 34 -13.89 4.20 -8.58
C VAL A 34 -13.11 4.85 -7.43
N TYR A 35 -13.36 6.12 -7.15
CA TYR A 35 -12.64 6.92 -6.15
C TYR A 35 -13.35 7.02 -4.81
N GLY A 36 -14.66 6.76 -4.80
CA GLY A 36 -15.42 6.79 -3.57
C GLY A 36 -16.85 6.33 -3.79
N ILE A 37 -17.41 5.72 -2.75
CA ILE A 37 -18.80 5.29 -2.68
C ILE A 37 -19.37 5.91 -1.42
N GLU A 38 -20.41 6.74 -1.57
CA GLU A 38 -21.12 7.36 -0.47
C GLU A 38 -22.57 6.91 -0.49
N ILE A 39 -22.98 6.19 0.56
CA ILE A 39 -24.38 5.78 0.73
C ILE A 39 -25.02 6.62 1.82
N LYS A 40 -26.12 7.29 1.47
CA LYS A 40 -26.98 8.06 2.38
C LYS A 40 -28.40 7.57 2.21
N ASP A 41 -28.96 7.00 3.27
CA ASP A 41 -30.25 6.32 3.27
C ASP A 41 -30.32 5.24 2.18
N ARG A 42 -31.09 5.47 1.10
CA ARG A 42 -31.25 4.56 -0.05
C ARG A 42 -30.68 5.15 -1.34
N SER A 43 -29.84 6.17 -1.22
CA SER A 43 -29.16 6.83 -2.36
C SER A 43 -27.67 6.52 -2.32
N CYS A 44 -27.13 6.07 -3.45
CA CYS A 44 -25.72 5.74 -3.64
C CYS A 44 -25.08 6.76 -4.59
N GLN A 45 -24.04 7.45 -4.13
CA GLN A 45 -23.20 8.30 -4.96
C GLN A 45 -21.88 7.59 -5.23
N VAL A 46 -21.49 7.47 -6.49
CA VAL A 46 -20.20 6.92 -6.92
C VAL A 46 -19.37 8.03 -7.53
N ASN A 47 -18.19 8.28 -6.96
CA ASN A 47 -17.21 9.18 -7.55
C ASN A 47 -16.35 8.36 -8.53
N LEU A 48 -16.46 8.66 -9.82
CA LEU A 48 -15.80 7.97 -10.91
C LEU A 48 -14.78 8.89 -11.58
N THR A 49 -13.60 8.39 -11.91
CA THR A 49 -12.65 9.05 -12.83
C THR A 49 -12.58 8.27 -14.13
N LEU A 50 -12.04 8.89 -15.17
CA LEU A 50 -11.70 8.21 -16.42
C LEU A 50 -10.19 8.30 -16.69
N THR A 51 -9.72 7.44 -17.59
CA THR A 51 -8.33 7.47 -18.08
C THR A 51 -8.04 8.70 -18.94
N THR A 52 -9.06 9.26 -19.60
CA THR A 52 -8.95 10.42 -20.50
C THR A 52 -10.14 11.39 -20.34
N MET A 53 -9.85 12.69 -20.36
CA MET A 53 -10.85 13.76 -20.31
C MET A 53 -11.76 13.75 -21.54
N GLY A 54 -13.06 13.92 -21.34
CA GLY A 54 -14.03 14.03 -22.44
C GLY A 54 -14.30 12.71 -23.18
N CYS A 55 -13.94 11.57 -22.59
CA CYS A 55 -14.21 10.27 -23.19
C CYS A 55 -15.73 10.03 -23.31
N PRO A 56 -16.27 9.70 -24.50
CA PRO A 56 -17.69 9.40 -24.68
C PRO A 56 -18.14 8.19 -23.85
N LEU A 57 -17.18 7.36 -23.43
CA LEU A 57 -17.40 6.20 -22.57
C LEU A 57 -17.98 6.56 -21.20
N SER A 58 -17.82 7.81 -20.75
CA SER A 58 -18.41 8.31 -19.51
C SER A 58 -19.91 8.05 -19.40
N GLN A 59 -20.66 8.22 -20.50
CA GLN A 59 -22.11 8.03 -20.50
C GLN A 59 -22.47 6.55 -20.39
N TYR A 60 -21.75 5.69 -21.13
CA TYR A 60 -21.93 4.25 -21.05
C TYR A 60 -21.65 3.71 -19.65
N LEU A 61 -20.53 4.14 -19.04
CA LEU A 61 -20.18 3.72 -17.69
C LEU A 61 -21.17 4.25 -16.65
N ASP A 62 -21.67 5.49 -16.81
CA ASP A 62 -22.73 6.02 -15.95
C ASP A 62 -23.99 5.14 -15.98
N GLU A 63 -24.44 4.73 -17.18
CA GLU A 63 -25.61 3.85 -17.33
C GLU A 63 -25.39 2.47 -16.74
N GLU A 64 -24.25 1.82 -17.03
CA GLU A 64 -23.96 0.46 -16.55
C GLU A 64 -23.72 0.43 -15.03
N ILE A 65 -23.07 1.45 -14.46
CA ILE A 65 -22.92 1.60 -13.01
C ILE A 65 -24.30 1.71 -12.34
N LYS A 66 -25.16 2.60 -12.85
CA LYS A 66 -26.52 2.79 -12.31
C LYS A 66 -27.30 1.48 -12.36
N LYS A 67 -27.27 0.81 -13.50
CA LYS A 67 -27.95 -0.47 -13.70
C LYS A 67 -27.45 -1.54 -12.74
N ALA A 68 -26.14 -1.70 -12.57
CA ALA A 68 -25.56 -2.70 -11.68
C ALA A 68 -25.91 -2.46 -10.20
N ILE A 69 -25.87 -1.19 -9.75
CA ILE A 69 -26.16 -0.83 -8.36
C ILE A 69 -27.67 -0.91 -8.06
N LEU A 70 -28.53 -0.52 -9.00
CA LEU A 70 -30.00 -0.56 -8.83
C LEU A 70 -30.57 -1.98 -8.76
N GLU A 71 -29.78 -3.02 -9.03
CA GLU A 71 -30.17 -4.40 -8.73
C GLU A 71 -30.23 -4.69 -7.22
N LEU A 72 -29.62 -3.86 -6.39
CA LEU A 72 -29.66 -3.97 -4.94
C LEU A 72 -30.97 -3.37 -4.43
N SER A 73 -31.77 -4.19 -3.75
CA SER A 73 -33.08 -3.79 -3.23
C SER A 73 -33.02 -2.68 -2.18
N GLU A 74 -31.83 -2.41 -1.65
CA GLU A 74 -31.53 -1.40 -0.65
C GLU A 74 -31.29 0.00 -1.24
N ILE A 75 -31.07 0.12 -2.55
CA ILE A 75 -30.76 1.38 -3.24
C ILE A 75 -31.87 1.72 -4.24
N ASP A 76 -32.47 2.91 -4.11
CA ASP A 76 -33.50 3.42 -5.02
C ASP A 76 -32.93 4.41 -6.04
N GLN A 77 -31.84 5.09 -5.69
CA GLN A 77 -31.26 6.15 -6.51
C GLN A 77 -29.73 6.01 -6.58
N VAL A 78 -29.19 6.21 -7.78
CA VAL A 78 -27.75 6.18 -8.03
C VAL A 78 -27.32 7.44 -8.77
N GLU A 79 -26.30 8.11 -8.25
CA GLU A 79 -25.67 9.27 -8.87
C GLU A 79 -24.19 8.97 -9.12
N VAL A 80 -23.75 9.08 -10.37
CA VAL A 80 -22.32 8.98 -10.71
C VAL A 80 -21.77 10.39 -10.89
N LYS A 81 -20.75 10.73 -10.11
CA LYS A 81 -20.02 12.00 -10.23
C LYS A 81 -18.68 11.76 -10.89
N LEU A 82 -18.47 12.39 -12.04
CA LEU A 82 -17.16 12.45 -12.64
C LEU A 82 -16.25 13.38 -11.84
N VAL A 83 -15.16 12.83 -11.32
CA VAL A 83 -14.09 13.53 -10.62
C VAL A 83 -12.80 13.37 -11.40
N TRP A 84 -12.01 14.44 -11.41
CA TRP A 84 -10.76 14.50 -12.20
C TRP A 84 -9.51 14.67 -11.35
N TYR A 85 -9.71 14.95 -10.05
CA TYR A 85 -8.64 15.09 -9.08
C TYR A 85 -8.89 14.14 -7.91
N PRO A 86 -7.87 13.35 -7.50
CA PRO A 86 -6.55 13.22 -8.13
C PRO A 86 -6.60 12.69 -9.58
N VAL A 87 -5.58 12.99 -10.40
CA VAL A 87 -5.55 12.47 -11.77
C VAL A 87 -5.34 10.95 -11.74
N TRP A 88 -6.03 10.23 -12.61
CA TRP A 88 -5.85 8.78 -12.73
C TRP A 88 -4.49 8.45 -13.34
N THR A 89 -3.82 7.44 -12.78
CA THR A 89 -2.58 6.87 -13.32
C THR A 89 -2.70 5.34 -13.32
N PRO A 90 -2.00 4.62 -14.21
CA PRO A 90 -1.98 3.15 -14.23
C PRO A 90 -1.56 2.50 -12.91
N GLU A 91 -0.86 3.24 -12.03
CA GLU A 91 -0.47 2.77 -10.70
C GLU A 91 -1.67 2.39 -9.83
N ARG A 92 -2.85 2.99 -10.08
CA ARG A 92 -4.11 2.73 -9.37
C ARG A 92 -4.76 1.39 -9.75
N MET A 93 -4.34 0.77 -10.85
CA MET A 93 -4.83 -0.54 -11.23
C MET A 93 -4.36 -1.61 -10.24
N THR A 94 -5.18 -2.64 -10.04
CA THR A 94 -4.75 -3.83 -9.30
C THR A 94 -3.68 -4.60 -10.09
N GLN A 95 -2.87 -5.40 -9.37
CA GLN A 95 -1.86 -6.25 -10.01
C GLN A 95 -2.47 -7.22 -11.04
N ALA A 96 -3.71 -7.68 -10.80
CA ALA A 96 -4.44 -8.52 -11.72
C ALA A 96 -4.77 -7.79 -13.03
N ALA A 97 -5.30 -6.55 -12.94
CA ALA A 97 -5.58 -5.71 -14.10
C ALA A 97 -4.32 -5.38 -14.91
N LYS A 98 -3.23 -4.97 -14.24
CA LYS A 98 -1.94 -4.70 -14.90
C LYS A 98 -1.44 -5.92 -15.69
N LYS A 99 -1.58 -7.11 -15.11
CA LYS A 99 -1.20 -8.37 -15.77
C LYS A 99 -2.09 -8.68 -16.99
N MET A 100 -3.39 -8.47 -16.89
CA MET A 100 -4.34 -8.70 -18.00
C MET A 100 -4.05 -7.79 -19.20
N LEU A 101 -3.71 -6.53 -18.94
CA LEU A 101 -3.43 -5.54 -19.99
C LEU A 101 -2.03 -5.67 -20.60
N GLY A 102 -1.26 -6.70 -20.23
CA GLY A 102 0.13 -6.83 -20.66
C GLY A 102 1.03 -5.69 -20.15
N MET A 103 0.52 -4.85 -19.24
CA MET A 103 1.25 -3.82 -18.50
C MET A 103 2.06 -4.47 -17.39
N ALA A 104 2.67 -5.61 -17.68
CA ALA A 104 3.83 -6.07 -16.94
C ALA A 104 4.92 -5.01 -17.13
N GLU A 105 4.82 -3.91 -16.40
CA GLU A 105 5.98 -3.21 -15.93
C GLU A 105 6.91 -4.28 -15.40
N LYS A 106 8.16 -4.27 -15.87
CA LYS A 106 9.29 -4.67 -15.04
C LYS A 106 8.92 -4.27 -13.64
N GLU A 107 8.69 -5.25 -12.78
CA GLU A 107 8.21 -5.06 -11.42
C GLU A 107 8.66 -3.69 -10.91
N ALA A 108 7.78 -2.68 -10.91
CA ALA A 108 7.97 -1.56 -10.00
C ALA A 108 8.12 -2.27 -8.67
N PRO A 109 9.27 -2.12 -7.99
CA PRO A 109 9.71 -3.13 -7.05
C PRO A 109 8.51 -3.38 -6.15
N LYS A 110 8.01 -4.63 -6.18
CA LYS A 110 7.52 -5.21 -4.93
C LYS A 110 8.56 -4.73 -3.94
N GLU A 111 8.20 -3.98 -2.89
CA GLU A 111 9.16 -3.78 -1.79
C GLU A 111 9.83 -5.13 -1.66
N PRO A 112 11.14 -5.23 -1.99
CA PRO A 112 11.67 -6.51 -2.39
C PRO A 112 11.33 -7.43 -1.23
N GLU A 113 10.79 -8.61 -1.52
CA GLU A 113 10.92 -9.70 -0.57
C GLU A 113 12.41 -9.70 -0.23
N LYS A 114 12.76 -9.07 0.91
CA LYS A 114 14.08 -8.45 1.08
C LYS A 114 15.06 -9.58 0.81
N PRO A 115 15.99 -9.48 -0.16
CA PRO A 115 17.16 -10.34 -0.09
C PRO A 115 17.73 -10.02 1.29
N GLY A 116 17.58 -10.96 2.23
CA GLY A 116 17.53 -10.62 3.65
C GLY A 116 18.63 -9.64 3.99
N LYS A 117 18.29 -8.52 4.63
CA LYS A 117 19.25 -7.44 4.91
C LYS A 117 20.37 -8.07 5.74
N LEU A 118 21.45 -8.45 5.08
CA LEU A 118 22.48 -9.31 5.66
C LEU A 118 23.34 -8.47 6.59
N LEU A 119 23.17 -8.72 7.88
CA LEU A 119 23.88 -8.09 8.96
C LEU A 119 24.98 -9.00 9.46
N ASP A 120 26.13 -8.39 9.69
CA ASP A 120 27.18 -8.94 10.52
C ASP A 120 27.18 -8.11 11.81
N VAL A 121 27.08 -8.78 12.96
CA VAL A 121 26.94 -8.13 14.26
C VAL A 121 28.21 -7.40 14.72
N ASP A 122 29.33 -7.66 14.05
CA ASP A 122 30.64 -7.06 14.26
C ASP A 122 30.94 -5.96 13.21
N THR A 123 30.02 -5.71 12.26
CA THR A 123 30.09 -4.54 11.38
C THR A 123 29.76 -3.25 12.15
N PRO A 124 30.49 -2.14 11.91
CA PRO A 124 30.19 -0.85 12.52
C PRO A 124 28.77 -0.34 12.22
N ILE A 125 28.10 0.20 13.23
CA ILE A 125 26.73 0.73 13.14
C ILE A 125 26.60 1.82 12.06
N LYS A 126 27.64 2.63 11.85
CA LYS A 126 27.66 3.65 10.78
C LYS A 126 27.57 3.01 9.39
N THR A 127 28.33 1.95 9.16
CA THR A 127 28.32 1.20 7.90
C THR A 127 26.95 0.57 7.66
N LEU A 128 26.32 0.04 8.72
CA LEU A 128 24.97 -0.53 8.64
C LEU A 128 23.91 0.55 8.37
N ALA A 129 24.00 1.71 9.02
CA ALA A 129 23.10 2.84 8.81
C ALA A 129 23.23 3.47 7.41
N ASP A 130 24.45 3.48 6.84
CA ASP A 130 24.68 3.95 5.47
C ASP A 130 24.16 2.95 4.43
N LYS A 131 24.26 1.64 4.73
CA LYS A 131 23.79 0.55 3.86
C LYS A 131 22.27 0.38 3.91
N TYR A 132 21.66 0.65 5.06
CA TYR A 132 20.23 0.41 5.32
C TYR A 132 19.61 1.68 5.93
N PRO A 133 18.94 2.51 5.12
CA PRO A 133 18.38 3.79 5.59
C PRO A 133 17.42 3.66 6.79
N ASP A 134 16.68 2.55 6.88
CA ASP A 134 15.72 2.30 7.97
C ASP A 134 16.39 1.78 9.26
N PHE A 135 17.65 1.37 9.21
CA PHE A 135 18.31 0.64 10.30
C PHE A 135 18.40 1.44 11.61
N VAL A 136 18.55 2.75 11.51
CA VAL A 136 18.58 3.63 12.70
C VAL A 136 17.23 3.63 13.41
N GLN A 137 16.13 3.67 12.64
CA GLN A 137 14.79 3.63 13.19
C GLN A 137 14.47 2.24 13.76
N ASP A 138 14.85 1.17 13.04
CA ASP A 138 14.70 -0.20 13.52
C ASP A 138 15.42 -0.45 14.84
N MET A 139 16.63 0.10 15.00
CA MET A 139 17.38 0.02 16.25
C MET A 139 16.75 0.83 17.38
N TYR A 140 16.20 2.00 17.08
CA TYR A 140 15.45 2.80 18.04
C TYR A 140 14.25 2.03 18.59
N ASP A 141 13.47 1.38 17.71
CA ASP A 141 12.27 0.62 18.07
C ASP A 141 12.59 -0.59 18.98
N ILE A 142 13.76 -1.21 18.79
CA ILE A 142 14.25 -2.34 19.62
C ILE A 142 14.76 -1.85 20.99
N GLY A 143 14.87 -0.53 21.19
CA GLY A 143 15.23 0.08 22.46
C GLY A 143 16.61 0.73 22.50
N PHE A 144 17.33 0.78 21.37
CA PHE A 144 18.58 1.57 21.25
C PHE A 144 18.29 3.06 21.07
N THR A 145 17.45 3.62 21.95
CA THR A 145 16.88 4.97 21.82
C THR A 145 17.92 6.08 21.66
N ARG A 146 19.12 5.90 22.21
CA ARG A 146 20.22 6.88 22.12
C ARG A 146 20.76 7.03 20.69
N ILE A 147 20.52 6.08 19.79
CA ILE A 147 21.05 6.08 18.42
C ILE A 147 20.58 7.31 17.61
N THR A 148 19.44 7.90 17.95
CA THR A 148 18.87 9.07 17.28
C THR A 148 19.46 10.40 17.75
N ILE A 149 20.34 10.40 18.76
CA ILE A 149 21.03 11.62 19.22
C ILE A 149 21.87 12.18 18.06
N PRO A 150 21.72 13.48 17.69
CA PRO A 150 22.46 14.07 16.59
C PRO A 150 23.97 13.84 16.69
N GLY A 151 24.58 13.37 15.61
CA GLY A 151 26.03 13.08 15.56
C GLY A 151 26.46 11.76 16.19
N MET A 152 25.56 10.99 16.82
CA MET A 152 25.91 9.72 17.47
C MET A 152 26.32 8.64 16.47
N VAL A 153 25.55 8.47 15.39
CA VAL A 153 25.84 7.49 14.33
C VAL A 153 27.12 7.84 13.57
N SER A 154 27.35 9.13 13.28
CA SER A 154 28.55 9.58 12.55
C SER A 154 29.83 9.59 13.40
N THR A 155 29.71 9.59 14.72
CA THR A 155 30.87 9.62 15.64
C THR A 155 31.13 8.26 16.25
N VAL A 156 30.25 7.83 17.16
CA VAL A 156 30.41 6.58 17.93
C VAL A 156 30.07 5.36 17.08
N GLY A 157 29.13 5.50 16.14
CA GLY A 157 28.72 4.43 15.23
C GLY A 157 29.83 3.89 14.32
N ARG A 158 30.97 4.59 14.18
CA ARG A 158 32.15 4.09 13.44
C ARG A 158 32.95 3.03 14.20
N MET A 159 32.84 3.00 15.52
CA MET A 159 33.56 2.07 16.39
C MET A 159 32.62 1.09 17.10
N MET A 160 31.36 1.48 17.28
CA MET A 160 30.34 0.64 17.89
C MET A 160 29.80 -0.36 16.88
N THR A 161 29.64 -1.61 17.31
CA THR A 161 28.99 -2.71 16.56
C THR A 161 27.69 -3.11 17.25
N LEU A 162 26.85 -3.90 16.59
CA LEU A 162 25.61 -4.38 17.19
C LEU A 162 25.87 -5.23 18.43
N ARG A 163 26.90 -6.10 18.38
CA ARG A 163 27.35 -6.93 19.51
C ARG A 163 27.77 -6.10 20.71
N LEU A 164 28.59 -5.08 20.48
CA LEU A 164 29.08 -4.19 21.54
C LEU A 164 27.96 -3.32 22.10
N GLY A 165 27.06 -2.82 21.23
CA GLY A 165 25.90 -2.03 21.62
C GLY A 165 24.94 -2.82 22.51
N ALA A 166 24.59 -4.05 22.13
CA ALA A 166 23.72 -4.92 22.92
C ALA A 166 24.29 -5.17 24.32
N LYS A 167 25.59 -5.50 24.40
CA LYS A 167 26.29 -5.70 25.67
C LYS A 167 26.33 -4.42 26.53
N ALA A 168 26.57 -3.26 25.92
CA ALA A 168 26.63 -1.98 26.64
C ALA A 168 25.26 -1.54 27.19
N MET A 169 24.17 -1.89 26.50
CA MET A 169 22.80 -1.57 26.90
C MET A 169 22.17 -2.65 27.79
N GLY A 170 22.86 -3.77 28.02
CA GLY A 170 22.36 -4.90 28.81
C GLY A 170 21.31 -5.74 28.09
N PHE A 171 21.27 -5.68 26.75
CA PHE A 171 20.38 -6.51 25.93
C PHE A 171 21.05 -7.83 25.56
N GLU A 172 20.27 -8.91 25.60
CA GLU A 172 20.70 -10.22 25.10
C GLU A 172 20.80 -10.17 23.58
N LEU A 173 21.98 -10.53 23.04
CA LEU A 173 22.25 -10.42 21.61
C LEU A 173 21.29 -11.28 20.77
N GLU A 174 20.89 -12.45 21.26
CA GLU A 174 19.94 -13.34 20.56
C GLU A 174 18.55 -12.72 20.45
N LYS A 175 18.10 -12.01 21.48
CA LYS A 175 16.84 -11.27 21.45
C LYS A 175 16.89 -10.11 20.45
N VAL A 176 17.98 -9.34 20.47
CA VAL A 176 18.20 -8.26 19.49
C VAL A 176 18.26 -8.80 18.06
N LYS A 177 18.87 -9.98 17.85
CA LYS A 177 18.86 -10.67 16.55
C LYS A 177 17.43 -11.08 16.17
N ALA A 178 16.65 -11.66 17.07
CA ALA A 178 15.26 -12.06 16.82
C ALA A 178 14.40 -10.85 16.41
N ASP A 179 14.46 -9.74 17.15
CA ASP A 179 13.70 -8.53 16.86
C ASP A 179 14.10 -7.92 15.48
N LEU A 180 15.38 -8.03 15.10
CA LEU A 180 15.86 -7.64 13.78
C LEU A 180 15.42 -8.63 12.69
N ILE A 181 15.34 -9.93 12.97
CA ILE A 181 14.80 -10.92 12.03
C ILE A 181 13.33 -10.64 11.72
N GLU A 182 12.53 -10.28 12.73
CA GLU A 182 11.13 -9.85 12.53
C GLU A 182 11.02 -8.59 11.65
N LYS A 183 12.03 -7.73 11.69
CA LYS A 183 12.16 -6.54 10.82
C LYS A 183 12.79 -6.82 9.44
N GLY A 184 13.07 -8.09 9.13
CA GLY A 184 13.53 -8.57 7.83
C GLY A 184 15.04 -8.52 7.62
N TYR A 185 15.82 -8.53 8.69
CA TYR A 185 17.28 -8.71 8.66
C TYR A 185 17.65 -10.19 8.75
N GLN A 186 18.78 -10.57 8.13
CA GLN A 186 19.36 -11.91 8.24
C GLN A 186 20.79 -11.79 8.75
N PHE A 187 21.28 -12.77 9.49
CA PHE A 187 22.63 -12.73 10.06
C PHE A 187 23.55 -13.71 9.35
N ASN A 188 24.72 -13.22 8.94
CA ASN A 188 25.86 -14.06 8.63
C ASN A 188 26.74 -14.07 9.89
N ASP A 189 26.59 -15.07 10.74
CA ASP A 189 27.56 -15.32 11.82
C ASP A 189 28.89 -15.87 11.27
#